data_AF-A0A7V6N9J2-F1
#
_entry.id   AF-A0A7V6N9J2-F1
#
_cell.length_a   1.000
_cell.length_b   1.000
_cell.length_c   1.000
_cell.angle_alpha   90.00
_cell.angle_beta   90.00
_cell.angle_gamma   90.00
#
_symmetry.space_group_name_H-M   'P 1'
#
loop_
_entity.id
_entity.type
_entity.pdbx_description
1 polymer ?
#
loop_
_entity_poly.entity_id
_entity_poly.type
_entity_poly.pdbx_seq_one_letter_code
_entity_poly.pdbx_strand_id
1 'polypeptide(L)' 'MPNKSSNAGHIPIRTCVVCRSRMAQGRLLSFISQDGGICFDPKRILPTRKHYVCPVESCVSALPKWQKRRLKVRGKK' A
#
# COMPACT_ATOMS: atom_id res chain seq x y z
N MET A 1 1.15 34.86 9.68
CA MET A 1 2.00 33.99 8.84
C MET A 1 1.36 32.60 8.80
N PRO A 2 0.97 32.06 7.63
CA PRO A 2 0.45 30.69 7.58
C PRO A 2 1.57 29.71 8.01
N ASN A 3 1.22 28.76 8.85
CA ASN A 3 2.14 27.75 9.35
C ASN A 3 2.72 26.94 8.17
N LYS A 4 4.02 27.07 7.92
CA LYS A 4 4.74 26.39 6.84
C LYS A 4 4.79 24.86 7.00
N SER A 5 4.49 24.35 8.20
CA SER A 5 4.33 22.91 8.48
C SER A 5 2.89 22.40 8.30
N SER A 6 1.96 23.28 7.92
CA SER A 6 0.58 22.87 7.66
C SER A 6 0.52 21.97 6.44
N ASN A 7 0.21 20.69 6.66
CA ASN A 7 -0.09 19.73 5.59
C ASN A 7 -1.53 19.90 5.05
N ALA A 8 -2.18 21.05 5.30
CA ALA A 8 -3.50 21.33 4.79
C ALA A 8 -3.50 21.25 3.26
N GLY A 9 -4.25 20.29 2.71
CA GLY A 9 -4.33 20.01 1.27
C GLY A 9 -3.20 19.15 0.70
N HIS A 10 -2.21 18.71 1.49
CA HIS A 10 -1.18 17.80 1.00
C HIS A 10 -1.78 16.41 0.72
N ILE A 11 -1.69 15.97 -0.53
CA ILE A 11 -2.11 14.63 -0.96
C ILE A 11 -0.91 13.68 -0.85
N PRO A 12 -0.94 12.66 0.02
CA PRO A 12 0.15 11.71 0.13
C PRO A 12 0.39 10.98 -1.19
N ILE A 13 1.64 10.96 -1.65
CA ILE A 13 2.08 10.10 -2.75
C ILE A 13 2.52 8.75 -2.18
N ARG A 14 2.06 7.66 -2.80
CA ARG A 14 2.34 6.29 -2.42
C ARG A 14 2.87 5.50 -3.61
N THR A 15 3.57 4.42 -3.31
CA THR A 15 4.23 3.58 -4.32
C THR A 15 3.53 2.23 -4.42
N CYS A 16 3.18 1.82 -5.63
CA CYS A 16 2.70 0.47 -5.89
C CYS A 16 3.78 -0.55 -5.53
N VAL A 17 3.44 -1.53 -4.69
CA VAL A 17 4.41 -2.55 -4.26
C VAL A 17 4.82 -3.52 -5.37
N VAL A 18 4.06 -3.56 -6.47
CA VAL A 18 4.33 -4.43 -7.63
C VAL A 18 5.13 -3.68 -8.69
N CYS A 19 4.53 -2.69 -9.35
CA CYS A 19 5.17 -2.01 -10.48
C CYS A 19 6.01 -0.78 -10.09
N ARG A 20 6.07 -0.44 -8.79
CA ARG A 20 6.86 0.68 -8.24
C ARG A 20 6.48 2.08 -8.75
N SER A 21 5.36 2.23 -9.46
CA SER A 21 4.83 3.53 -9.84
C SER A 21 4.41 4.34 -8.62
N ARG A 22 4.61 5.67 -8.67
CA ARG A 22 4.22 6.61 -7.62
C ARG A 22 2.93 7.32 -8.03
N MET A 23 1.92 7.31 -7.17
CA MET A 23 0.63 7.95 -7.43
C MET A 23 0.05 8.54 -6.15
N ALA A 24 -0.89 9.47 -6.28
CA ALA A 24 -1.71 9.93 -5.16
C ALA A 24 -2.35 8.74 -4.44
N GLN A 25 -2.38 8.77 -3.11
CA GLN A 25 -2.91 7.69 -2.27
C GLN A 25 -4.32 7.25 -2.67
N GLY A 26 -5.16 8.21 -3.11
CA GLY A 26 -6.53 7.93 -3.58
C GLY A 26 -6.62 7.13 -4.88
N ARG A 27 -5.52 7.01 -5.65
CA ARG A 27 -5.45 6.24 -6.90
C ARG A 27 -4.95 4.81 -6.72
N LEU A 28 -4.60 4.40 -5.51
CA LEU A 28 -4.11 3.06 -5.21
C LEU A 28 -5.06 2.34 -4.26
N LEU A 29 -5.19 1.02 -4.46
CA LEU A 29 -5.87 0.15 -3.51
C LEU A 29 -4.97 -0.05 -2.30
N SER A 30 -5.50 0.22 -1.11
CA SER A 30 -4.83 -0.10 0.15
C SER A 30 -5.17 -1.52 0.61
N PHE A 31 -4.18 -2.19 1.17
CA PHE A 31 -4.36 -3.52 1.73
C PHE A 31 -3.37 -3.80 2.86
N ILE A 32 -3.68 -4.80 3.67
CA ILE A 32 -2.84 -5.31 4.75
C ILE A 32 -2.33 -6.69 4.35
N SER A 33 -1.08 -6.99 4.70
CA SER A 33 -0.49 -8.31 4.52
C SER A 33 -0.31 -8.95 5.91
N GLN A 34 -1.04 -10.03 6.14
CA GLN A 34 -1.00 -10.88 7.33
C GLN A 34 -0.58 -12.30 6.93
N ASP A 35 -0.39 -13.17 7.91
CA ASP A 35 0.08 -14.54 7.66
C ASP A 35 -0.98 -15.37 6.90
N GLY A 36 -2.26 -15.11 7.15
CA GLY A 36 -3.37 -15.75 6.44
C GLY A 36 -3.69 -15.18 5.05
N GLY A 37 -3.04 -14.09 4.60
CA GLY A 37 -3.40 -13.49 3.31
C GLY A 37 -3.24 -11.98 3.19
N ILE A 38 -3.87 -11.46 2.14
CA ILE A 38 -4.05 -10.04 1.89
C ILE A 38 -5.49 -9.66 2.17
N CYS A 39 -5.69 -8.61 2.96
CA CYS A 39 -7.00 -8.01 3.22
C CYS A 39 -7.03 -6.59 2.63
N PHE A 40 -7.95 -6.32 1.69
CA PHE A 40 -8.12 -4.99 1.13
C PHE A 40 -8.87 -4.07 2.09
N ASP A 41 -8.40 -2.83 2.20
CA ASP A 41 -9.00 -1.78 3.03
C ASP A 41 -9.19 -0.52 2.18
N PRO A 42 -10.15 -0.50 1.23
CA PRO A 42 -10.31 0.61 0.28
C PRO A 42 -10.64 1.94 0.97
N LYS A 43 -11.31 1.88 2.13
CA LYS A 43 -11.65 3.06 2.94
C LYS A 43 -10.52 3.50 3.87
N ARG A 44 -9.44 2.71 4.00
CA ARG A 44 -8.25 3.00 4.82
C ARG A 44 -8.55 3.12 6.32
N ILE A 45 -9.54 2.40 6.82
CA ILE A 45 -10.05 2.54 8.19
C ILE A 45 -9.15 1.80 9.19
N LEU A 46 -8.53 0.69 8.79
CA LEU A 46 -7.84 -0.19 9.74
C LEU A 46 -6.56 0.47 10.28
N PRO A 47 -6.32 0.49 11.61
CA PRO A 47 -5.16 1.13 12.23
C PRO A 47 -3.90 0.23 12.16
N THR A 48 -3.60 -0.30 10.98
CA THR A 48 -2.46 -1.18 10.73
C THR A 48 -1.64 -0.66 9.56
N ARG A 49 -0.37 -1.06 9.49
CA ARG A 49 0.51 -0.70 8.37
C ARG A 49 -0.04 -1.23 7.03
N LYS A 50 -0.44 -0.29 6.18
CA LYS A 50 -1.00 -0.54 4.85
C LYS A 50 0.10 -0.61 3.79
N HIS A 51 -0.20 -1.37 2.75
CA HIS A 51 0.52 -1.39 1.47
C HIS A 51 -0.42 -0.87 0.38
N TYR A 52 0.16 -0.51 -0.75
CA TYR A 52 -0.59 0.08 -1.86
C TYR A 52 -0.28 -0.66 -3.16
N VAL A 53 -1.31 -0.89 -3.96
CA VAL A 53 -1.20 -1.52 -5.28
C VAL A 53 -2.07 -0.77 -6.29
N CYS A 54 -1.66 -0.77 -7.56
CA CYS A 54 -2.48 -0.20 -8.63
C CYS A 54 -3.80 -0.98 -8.78
N PRO A 55 -4.91 -0.31 -9.11
CA PRO A 55 -6.20 -0.94 -9.40
C PRO A 55 -6.24 -1.53 -10.83
N VAL A 56 -5.15 -2.17 -11.26
CA VAL A 56 -5.07 -2.82 -12.58
C VAL A 56 -4.75 -4.30 -12.38
N GLU A 57 -5.34 -5.14 -13.22
CA GLU A 57 -5.28 -6.60 -13.08
C GLU A 57 -3.83 -7.11 -12.98
N SER A 58 -2.93 -6.62 -13.84
CA SER A 58 -1.52 -7.02 -13.84
C SER A 58 -0.83 -6.82 -12.48
N CYS A 59 -1.21 -5.78 -11.73
CA CYS A 59 -0.66 -5.52 -10.41
C CYS A 59 -1.35 -6.35 -9.32
N VAL A 60 -2.67 -6.52 -9.39
CA VAL A 60 -3.43 -7.30 -8.41
C VAL A 60 -3.06 -8.77 -8.50
N SER A 61 -2.99 -9.34 -9.70
CA SER A 61 -2.62 -10.75 -9.94
C SER A 61 -1.18 -11.09 -9.52
N ALA A 62 -0.30 -10.09 -9.44
CA ALA A 62 1.08 -10.26 -8.98
C ALA A 62 1.24 -10.19 -7.44
N LEU A 63 0.17 -9.82 -6.69
CA LEU A 63 0.22 -9.70 -5.23
C LEU A 63 0.60 -11.00 -4.50
N PRO A 64 0.12 -12.21 -4.87
CA PRO A 64 0.52 -13.44 -4.20
C PRO A 64 2.03 -13.67 -4.26
N LYS A 65 2.66 -13.40 -5.42
CA LYS A 65 4.12 -13.48 -5.58
C LYS A 65 4.83 -12.47 -4.71
N TRP A 66 4.31 -11.24 -4.62
CA TRP A 66 4.86 -10.23 -3.71
C TRP A 66 4.73 -10.62 -2.24
N GLN A 67 3.59 -11.15 -1.81
CA GLN A 67 3.34 -11.56 -0.42
C GLN A 67 4.29 -12.68 0.01
N LYS A 68 4.45 -13.71 -0.82
CA LYS A 68 5.39 -14.82 -0.55
C LYS A 68 6.82 -14.32 -0.30
N ARG A 69 7.30 -13.37 -1.12
CA ARG A 69 8.63 -12.76 -0.91
C ARG A 69 8.71 -12.01 0.42
N ARG A 70 7.66 -11.27 0.78
CA ARG A 70 7.60 -10.50 2.04
C ARG A 70 7.59 -11.39 3.27
N LEU A 71 6.86 -12.51 3.24
CA LEU A 71 6.82 -13.49 4.34
C LEU A 71 8.18 -14.18 4.52
N LYS A 72 8.87 -14.54 3.42
CA LYS A 72 10.24 -15.08 3.48
C LYS A 72 11.23 -14.13 4.17
N VAL A 73 11.10 -12.82 3.95
CA VAL A 73 11.94 -11.82 4.62
C VAL A 73 11.62 -11.73 6.12
N ARG A 74 10.36 -11.91 6.51
CA ARG A 74 9.94 -11.90 7.92
C ARG A 74 10.44 -13.11 8.71
N GLY A 75 10.43 -14.31 8.11
CA GLY A 75 10.87 -15.56 8.76
C GLY A 75 12.38 -15.76 8.82
N LYS A 76 13.18 -14.82 8.28
CA LYS A 76 14.65 -14.79 8.41
C LYS A 76 15.14 -13.93 9.58
N LYS A 77 14.23 -13.47 10.43
CA LYS A 77 14.53 -12.66 11.61
C LYS A 77 14.49 -13.52 12.86
#